data_AF-A0A1G9U250-F1
#
_entry.id   AF-A0A1G9U250-F1
#
_cell.length_a   1.000
_cell.length_b   1.000
_cell.length_c   1.000
_cell.angle_alpha   90.00
_cell.angle_beta   90.00
_cell.angle_gamma   90.00
#
_symmetry.space_group_name_H-M   'P 1'
#
loop_
_entity.id
_entity.type
_entity.pdbx_description
1 polymer ?
#
loop_
_entity_poly.entity_id
_entity_poly.type
_entity_poly.pdbx_seq_one_letter_code
_entity_poly.pdbx_strand_id
1 'polypeptide(L)'
;MPRTRTISRPASGATGRRGVRVAAATALSAVAAAVALTGCSFQDDICSEGEYPVMTVGNTGSACAKDGEEPPKGYVRYPEGKVPQKVDDKWDVYWRTHAVDEDGNIVEVPDAG
;
A
#
# COMPACT_ATOMS: atom_id res chain seq x y z
N MET A 1 -8.66 72.86 17.14
CA MET A 1 -8.45 73.68 18.37
C MET A 1 -9.81 74.22 18.79
N PRO A 2 -10.23 74.27 20.08
CA PRO A 2 -9.50 74.22 21.38
C PRO A 2 -9.60 72.82 22.05
N ARG A 3 -8.64 72.32 22.86
CA ARG A 3 -7.96 72.76 24.11
C ARG A 3 -8.67 72.32 25.41
N THR A 4 -8.21 71.16 25.93
CA THR A 4 -7.71 70.87 27.30
C THR A 4 -8.41 71.45 28.55
N ARG A 5 -8.66 70.58 29.54
CA ARG A 5 -8.18 70.67 30.96
C ARG A 5 -8.67 69.46 31.78
N THR A 6 -7.76 68.60 32.26
CA THR A 6 -7.19 68.53 33.63
C THR A 6 -8.00 67.58 34.55
N ILE A 7 -7.60 66.31 34.66
CA ILE A 7 -6.75 65.68 35.71
C ILE A 7 -7.43 65.60 37.09
N SER A 8 -7.53 64.37 37.62
CA SER A 8 -7.16 64.05 39.00
C SER A 8 -6.83 62.55 39.14
N ARG A 9 -5.58 62.26 39.46
CA ARG A 9 -5.07 60.98 40.00
C ARG A 9 -5.14 61.05 41.53
N PRO A 10 -5.31 59.90 42.19
CA PRO A 10 -4.39 59.49 43.26
C PRO A 10 -3.79 58.11 42.91
N ALA A 11 -2.47 57.91 42.88
CA ALA A 11 -1.56 57.73 44.02
C ALA A 11 -2.01 56.54 44.90
N SER A 12 -1.42 55.36 44.76
CA SER A 12 -0.15 54.90 45.35
C SER A 12 -0.43 53.86 46.42
N GLY A 13 0.43 52.85 46.51
CA GLY A 13 0.41 51.83 47.57
C GLY A 13 0.26 50.43 46.98
N ALA A 14 1.33 49.80 46.50
CA ALA A 14 2.28 49.05 47.33
C ALA A 14 1.56 48.04 48.25
N THR A 15 1.61 46.76 47.89
CA THR A 15 2.13 45.72 48.77
C THR A 15 2.14 44.40 48.00
N GLY A 16 3.35 43.87 47.83
CA GLY A 16 3.51 42.53 47.30
C GLY A 16 2.97 41.48 48.27
N ARG A 17 2.64 40.32 47.70
CA ARG A 17 2.93 39.03 48.29
C ARG A 17 2.89 38.02 47.15
N ARG A 18 4.06 37.49 46.81
CA ARG A 18 4.23 36.24 46.06
C ARG A 18 3.47 35.17 46.84
N GLY A 19 2.23 34.93 46.45
CA GLY A 19 1.38 33.86 46.92
C GLY A 19 1.44 32.73 45.92
N VAL A 20 2.21 31.70 46.27
CA VAL A 20 2.19 30.38 45.63
C VAL A 20 0.79 29.79 45.73
N ARG A 21 0.45 28.90 44.77
CA ARG A 21 -0.72 28.00 44.61
C ARG A 21 -1.65 28.52 43.51
N VAL A 22 -1.97 27.78 42.45
CA VAL A 22 -2.47 26.39 42.45
C VAL A 22 -2.03 25.70 41.16
N ALA A 23 -1.45 24.51 41.28
CA ALA A 23 -1.28 23.57 40.18
C ALA A 23 -2.66 23.04 39.75
N ALA A 24 -2.98 23.09 38.46
CA ALA A 24 -4.06 22.29 37.87
C ALA A 24 -3.89 22.14 36.36
N ALA A 25 -3.59 20.89 35.98
CA ALA A 25 -4.10 20.17 34.81
C ALA A 25 -3.91 20.76 33.39
N THR A 26 -3.14 20.04 32.58
CA THR A 26 -3.64 19.40 31.34
C THR A 26 -2.61 18.36 30.87
N ALA A 27 -2.55 17.22 31.56
CA ALA A 27 -2.02 16.01 30.96
C ALA A 27 -3.20 15.30 30.31
N LEU A 28 -3.23 15.21 28.97
CA LEU A 28 -3.98 14.24 28.16
C LEU A 28 -3.83 14.63 26.67
N SER A 29 -2.71 14.26 26.06
CA SER A 29 -2.58 14.25 24.60
C SER A 29 -2.44 12.80 24.14
N ALA A 30 -3.61 12.23 23.79
CA ALA A 30 -3.92 11.00 23.08
C ALA A 30 -2.79 9.98 22.80
N VAL A 31 -2.92 8.82 23.44
CA VAL A 31 -2.36 7.55 22.96
C VAL A 31 -3.14 7.10 21.71
N ALA A 32 -2.40 6.47 20.78
CA ALA A 32 -2.83 5.65 19.66
C ALA A 32 -3.27 6.36 18.36
N ALA A 33 -2.28 6.67 17.52
CA ALA A 33 -2.41 6.46 16.07
C ALA A 33 -1.58 5.23 15.69
N ALA A 34 -2.06 4.04 16.05
CA ALA A 34 -1.42 2.76 15.72
C ALA A 34 -2.39 1.85 14.95
N VAL A 35 -3.04 2.37 13.92
CA VAL A 35 -3.81 1.57 12.95
C VAL A 35 -3.67 2.20 11.57
N ALA A 36 -2.51 2.07 10.95
CA ALA A 36 -2.34 2.49 9.55
C ALA A 36 -1.44 1.54 8.74
N LEU A 37 -1.25 0.30 9.22
CA LEU A 37 -0.49 -0.74 8.51
C LEU A 37 -1.30 -1.99 8.22
N THR A 38 -2.63 -1.93 8.33
CA THR A 38 -3.46 -2.90 7.60
C THR A 38 -3.43 -2.45 6.15
N GLY A 39 -2.39 -2.87 5.42
CA GLY A 39 -2.34 -2.73 3.98
C GLY A 39 -3.66 -3.28 3.43
N CYS A 40 -4.43 -2.41 2.78
CA CYS A 40 -5.68 -2.82 2.17
C CYS A 40 -5.36 -4.01 1.25
N SER A 41 -6.02 -5.14 1.48
CA SER A 41 -5.83 -6.36 0.69
C SER A 41 -6.44 -6.13 -0.70
N PHE A 42 -5.70 -5.42 -1.55
CA PHE A 42 -5.94 -5.32 -2.96
C PHE A 42 -5.02 -6.35 -3.60
N GLN A 43 -5.60 -7.42 -4.11
CA GLN A 43 -4.85 -8.41 -4.88
C GLN A 43 -4.75 -7.89 -6.31
N ASP A 44 -3.53 -7.62 -6.76
CA ASP A 44 -3.25 -7.05 -8.07
C ASP A 44 -3.54 -8.06 -9.20
N ASP A 45 -3.96 -7.57 -10.37
CA ASP A 45 -4.02 -8.38 -11.59
C ASP A 45 -2.60 -8.73 -12.07
N ILE A 46 -2.43 -9.92 -12.67
CA ILE A 46 -1.13 -10.31 -13.26
C ILE A 46 -0.81 -9.48 -14.49
N CYS A 47 -1.80 -9.22 -15.34
CA CYS A 47 -1.67 -8.45 -16.56
C CYS A 47 -2.63 -7.27 -16.53
N SER A 48 -2.31 -6.24 -17.32
CA SER A 48 -3.19 -5.08 -17.45
C SER A 48 -4.48 -5.44 -18.19
N GLU A 49 -5.49 -4.57 -18.09
CA GLU A 49 -6.68 -4.69 -18.93
C GLU A 49 -6.30 -4.70 -20.43
N GLY A 50 -6.85 -5.66 -21.19
CA GLY A 50 -6.54 -5.85 -22.62
C GLY A 50 -5.31 -6.73 -22.88
N GLU A 51 -4.73 -7.32 -21.84
CA GLU A 51 -3.65 -8.29 -21.93
C GLU A 51 -4.04 -9.61 -21.25
N TYR A 52 -3.43 -10.70 -21.72
CA TYR A 52 -3.56 -12.02 -21.13
C TYR A 52 -2.19 -12.59 -20.76
N PRO A 53 -2.11 -13.39 -19.68
CA PRO A 53 -0.86 -13.98 -19.24
C PRO A 53 -0.46 -15.14 -20.15
N VAL A 54 0.85 -15.27 -20.37
CA VAL A 54 1.51 -16.38 -21.07
C VAL A 54 2.63 -16.95 -20.21
N MET A 55 2.94 -18.23 -20.39
CA MET A 55 4.05 -18.90 -19.70
C MET A 55 5.19 -19.22 -20.67
N THR A 56 6.42 -19.24 -20.17
CA THR A 56 7.58 -19.75 -20.91
C THR A 56 7.45 -21.26 -21.07
N VAL A 57 7.76 -21.78 -22.25
CA VAL A 57 7.79 -23.24 -22.47
C VAL A 57 8.91 -23.87 -21.63
N GLY A 58 8.56 -24.88 -20.83
CA GLY A 58 9.48 -25.66 -20.00
C GLY A 58 10.05 -24.93 -18.80
N ASN A 59 9.54 -23.74 -18.45
CA ASN A 59 10.02 -22.95 -17.31
C ASN A 59 8.85 -22.22 -16.63
N THR A 60 9.04 -21.76 -15.39
CA THR A 60 8.02 -21.13 -14.54
C THR A 60 7.84 -19.63 -14.82
N GLY A 61 8.65 -19.07 -15.72
CA GLY A 61 8.55 -17.67 -16.14
C GLY A 61 7.22 -17.35 -16.83
N SER A 62 6.76 -16.11 -16.66
CA SER A 62 5.53 -15.60 -17.26
C SER A 62 5.73 -14.23 -17.90
N ALA A 63 4.82 -13.85 -18.79
CA ALA A 63 4.74 -12.52 -19.40
C ALA A 63 3.28 -12.19 -19.76
N CYS A 64 3.03 -10.95 -20.19
CA CYS A 64 1.74 -10.51 -20.69
C CYS A 64 1.80 -10.30 -22.20
N ALA A 65 0.79 -10.81 -22.91
CA ALA A 65 0.58 -10.61 -24.34
C ALA A 65 -0.75 -9.87 -24.55
N LYS A 66 -0.88 -9.09 -25.63
CA LYS A 66 -2.12 -8.36 -25.92
C LYS A 66 -3.22 -9.28 -26.38
N ASP A 67 -4.45 -9.01 -25.96
CA ASP A 67 -5.62 -9.76 -26.40
C ASP A 67 -5.74 -9.81 -27.93
N GLY A 68 -6.04 -11.01 -28.43
CA GLY A 68 -6.16 -11.28 -29.87
C GLY A 68 -4.82 -11.48 -30.60
N GLU A 69 -3.68 -11.21 -29.96
CA GLU A 69 -2.36 -11.53 -30.52
C GLU A 69 -1.94 -12.96 -30.17
N GLU A 70 -1.11 -13.57 -31.01
CA GLU A 70 -0.47 -14.85 -30.69
C GLU A 70 0.61 -14.67 -29.59
N PRO A 71 0.84 -15.70 -28.75
CA PRO A 71 1.93 -15.64 -27.78
C PRO A 71 3.28 -15.36 -28.45
N PRO A 72 4.16 -14.56 -27.83
CA PRO A 72 5.52 -14.36 -28.31
C PRO A 72 6.27 -15.68 -28.45
N LYS A 73 7.30 -15.71 -29.32
CA LYS A 73 8.13 -16.90 -29.50
C LYS A 73 8.74 -17.36 -28.18
N GLY A 74 8.61 -18.65 -27.87
CA GLY A 74 9.09 -19.25 -26.63
C GLY A 74 8.08 -19.20 -25.48
N TYR A 75 6.90 -18.61 -25.71
CA TYR A 75 5.79 -18.59 -24.78
C TYR A 75 4.61 -19.39 -25.31
N VAL A 76 3.80 -19.90 -24.40
CA VAL A 76 2.54 -20.59 -24.68
C VAL A 76 1.42 -20.05 -23.80
N ARG A 77 0.18 -20.25 -24.24
CA ARG A 77 -0.99 -19.94 -23.42
C ARG A 77 -1.10 -20.95 -22.29
N TYR A 78 -1.57 -20.47 -21.13
CA TYR A 78 -1.96 -21.35 -20.05
C TYR A 78 -3.08 -22.30 -20.50
N PRO A 79 -3.09 -23.56 -20.01
CA PRO A 79 -4.20 -24.48 -20.24
C PRO A 79 -5.53 -23.89 -19.77
N GLU A 80 -6.62 -24.22 -20.47
CA GLU A 80 -7.96 -23.74 -20.15
C GLU A 80 -8.32 -24.08 -18.69
N GLY A 81 -8.90 -23.11 -17.98
CA GLY A 81 -9.25 -23.24 -16.57
C GLY A 81 -8.06 -23.25 -15.60
N LYS A 82 -6.83 -23.11 -16.10
CA LYS A 82 -5.58 -23.00 -15.31
C LYS A 82 -4.83 -21.69 -15.54
N VAL A 83 -5.54 -20.64 -15.94
CA VAL A 83 -4.98 -19.33 -16.24
C VAL A 83 -4.92 -18.52 -14.94
N PRO A 84 -3.74 -18.00 -14.54
CA PRO A 84 -3.67 -17.10 -13.39
C PRO A 84 -4.26 -15.74 -13.76
N GLN A 85 -4.91 -15.09 -12.80
CA GLN A 85 -5.61 -13.83 -13.00
C GLN A 85 -5.10 -12.77 -12.02
N LYS A 86 -4.90 -13.16 -10.76
CA LYS A 86 -4.40 -12.29 -9.69
C LYS A 86 -3.08 -12.81 -9.14
N VAL A 87 -2.23 -11.89 -8.68
CA VAL A 87 -1.00 -12.21 -7.96
C VAL A 87 -1.35 -13.05 -6.72
N ASP A 88 -0.63 -14.14 -6.49
CA ASP A 88 -0.88 -15.12 -5.42
C ASP A 88 -2.25 -15.82 -5.50
N ASP A 89 -2.93 -15.83 -6.65
CA ASP A 89 -4.07 -16.71 -6.82
C ASP A 89 -3.64 -18.19 -6.92
N LYS A 90 -4.64 -19.06 -6.92
CA LYS A 90 -4.43 -20.52 -6.99
C LYS A 90 -3.51 -20.91 -8.14
N TRP A 91 -3.68 -20.32 -9.31
CA TRP A 91 -2.93 -20.68 -10.50
C TRP A 91 -1.56 -20.00 -10.52
N ASP A 92 -1.46 -18.75 -10.07
CA ASP A 92 -0.17 -18.06 -9.92
C ASP A 92 0.76 -18.88 -9.03
N VAL A 93 0.26 -19.32 -7.87
CA VAL A 93 1.03 -20.17 -6.95
C VAL A 93 1.37 -21.53 -7.56
N TYR A 94 0.42 -22.16 -8.26
CA TYR A 94 0.63 -23.47 -8.87
C TYR A 94 1.77 -23.45 -9.91
N TRP A 95 1.82 -22.41 -10.73
CA TRP A 95 2.79 -22.27 -11.82
C TRP A 95 4.19 -21.85 -11.35
N ARG A 96 4.39 -21.58 -10.05
CA ARG A 96 5.74 -21.31 -9.49
C ARG A 96 6.65 -22.54 -9.55
N THR A 97 6.07 -23.74 -9.51
CA THR A 97 6.80 -25.01 -9.57
C THR A 97 6.40 -25.88 -10.76
N HIS A 98 5.52 -25.39 -11.64
CA HIS A 98 5.03 -26.14 -12.79
C HIS A 98 5.24 -25.35 -14.07
N ALA A 99 5.37 -26.06 -15.19
CA ALA A 99 5.43 -25.46 -16.52
C ALA A 99 4.76 -26.38 -17.55
N VAL A 100 4.51 -25.86 -18.75
CA VAL A 100 4.14 -26.66 -19.92
C VAL A 100 5.37 -26.89 -20.77
N ASP A 101 5.72 -28.14 -21.04
CA ASP A 101 6.87 -28.51 -21.88
C ASP A 101 6.58 -28.36 -23.39
N GLU A 102 7.58 -28.66 -24.24
CA GLU A 102 7.46 -28.56 -25.70
C GLU A 102 6.39 -29.50 -26.28
N ASP A 103 6.07 -30.58 -25.58
CA ASP A 103 5.06 -31.57 -25.96
C ASP A 103 3.65 -31.21 -25.45
N GLY A 104 3.52 -30.11 -24.69
CA GLY A 104 2.26 -29.66 -24.12
C GLY A 104 1.88 -30.34 -22.80
N ASN A 105 2.80 -31.08 -22.17
CA ASN A 105 2.56 -31.71 -20.87
C ASN A 105 2.88 -30.74 -19.74
N ILE A 106 2.15 -30.86 -18.64
CA ILE A 106 2.45 -30.14 -17.41
C ILE A 106 3.51 -30.91 -16.64
N VAL A 107 4.65 -30.28 -16.42
CA VAL A 107 5.81 -30.84 -15.70
C VAL A 107 6.11 -30.01 -14.46
N GLU A 108 6.66 -30.65 -13.42
CA GLU A 108 7.22 -29.96 -12.27
C GLU A 108 8.64 -29.50 -12.60
N VAL A 109 8.94 -28.23 -12.33
CA VAL A 109 10.24 -27.63 -12.57
C VAL A 109 10.84 -27.31 -11.20
N PRO A 110 12.04 -27.82 -10.86
CA PRO A 110 12.67 -27.49 -9.60
C PRO A 110 12.86 -25.96 -9.52
N ASP A 111 12.43 -25.37 -8.40
CA ASP A 111 12.54 -23.94 -8.15
C ASP A 111 13.96 -23.46 -8.48
N ALA A 112 14.07 -22.48 -9.37
CA ALA A 112 15.31 -21.73 -9.54
C ALA A 112 15.47 -20.83 -8.31
N GLY A 113 15.97 -21.41 -7.22
CA GLY A 113 16.32 -20.70 -5.98
C GLY A 113 17.40 -19.65 -6.20
#